data_AF-A0A1G6USG0-F1
#
_entry.id   AF-A0A1G6USG0-F1
#
_cell.length_a   1.000
_cell.length_b   1.000
_cell.length_c   1.000
_cell.angle_alpha   90.00
_cell.angle_beta   90.00
_cell.angle_gamma   90.00
#
_symmetry.space_group_name_H-M   'P 1'
#
loop_
_entity.id
_entity.type
_entity.pdbx_description
1 polymer ?
#
loop_
_entity_poly.entity_id
_entity_poly.type
_entity_poly.pdbx_seq_one_letter_code
_entity_poly.pdbx_strand_id
1 'polypeptide(L)'
;MSKDKDTSSLEREIEETRERLATTIDQLLYRSSPKTIVGREVASLKAHFVDVETGQPRTDNILKVVGGVVGAVVLVVVVRKALK
;
A
#
# COMPACT_ATOMS: atom_id res chain seq x y z
N MET A 1 41.93 -28.91 -21.17
CA MET A 1 42.54 -28.90 -19.82
C MET A 1 42.59 -27.54 -19.15
N SER A 2 42.98 -26.42 -19.79
CA SER A 2 42.83 -25.08 -19.15
C SER A 2 41.40 -24.55 -19.20
N LYS A 3 40.72 -24.64 -20.35
CA LYS A 3 39.35 -24.14 -20.53
C LYS A 3 38.33 -24.78 -19.59
N ASP A 4 38.49 -26.06 -19.28
CA ASP A 4 37.62 -26.79 -18.35
C ASP A 4 37.71 -26.26 -16.92
N LYS A 5 38.93 -25.84 -16.49
CA LYS A 5 39.14 -25.23 -15.18
C LYS A 5 38.51 -23.85 -15.10
N ASP A 6 38.67 -23.03 -16.13
CA ASP A 6 38.05 -21.69 -16.22
C ASP A 6 36.51 -21.77 -16.22
N THR A 7 35.96 -22.80 -16.86
CA THR A 7 34.50 -23.05 -16.88
C THR A 7 34.01 -23.46 -15.49
N SER A 8 34.72 -24.39 -14.83
CA SER A 8 34.39 -24.84 -13.47
C SER A 8 34.50 -23.73 -12.42
N SER A 9 35.44 -22.79 -12.57
CA SER A 9 35.56 -21.65 -11.67
C SER A 9 34.40 -20.67 -11.86
N LEU A 10 33.98 -20.44 -13.11
CA LEU A 10 32.85 -19.56 -13.40
C LEU A 10 31.52 -20.14 -12.87
N GLU A 11 31.30 -21.44 -13.03
CA GLU A 11 30.13 -22.13 -12.48
C GLU A 11 30.06 -22.00 -10.95
N ARG A 12 31.21 -22.16 -10.27
CA ARG A 12 31.30 -21.99 -8.83
C ARG A 12 31.00 -20.56 -8.38
N GLU A 13 31.48 -19.57 -9.12
CA GLU A 13 31.26 -18.16 -8.84
C GLU A 13 29.79 -17.74 -9.07
N ILE A 14 29.14 -18.33 -10.09
CA ILE A 14 27.71 -18.16 -10.34
C ILE A 14 26.88 -18.74 -9.20
N GLU A 15 27.22 -19.93 -8.72
CA GLU A 15 26.49 -20.58 -7.63
C GLU A 15 26.61 -19.79 -6.32
N GLU A 16 27.81 -19.31 -6.01
CA GLU A 16 28.05 -18.46 -4.84
C GLU A 16 27.29 -17.12 -4.95
N THR A 17 27.22 -16.55 -6.16
CA THR A 17 26.46 -15.34 -6.42
C THR A 17 24.95 -15.58 -6.29
N ARG A 18 24.45 -16.74 -6.71
CA ARG A 18 23.04 -17.14 -6.57
C ARG A 18 22.62 -17.27 -5.10
N GLU A 19 23.42 -17.91 -4.26
CA GLU A 19 23.14 -18.00 -2.81
C GLU A 19 23.07 -16.63 -2.16
N ARG A 20 24.00 -15.73 -2.50
CA ARG A 20 24.01 -14.34 -2.02
C ARG A 20 22.77 -13.57 -2.47
N LEU A 21 22.33 -13.78 -3.72
CA LEU A 21 21.12 -13.16 -4.26
C LEU A 21 19.86 -13.68 -3.58
N ALA A 22 19.73 -14.98 -3.37
CA ALA A 22 18.61 -15.58 -2.64
C ALA A 22 18.49 -15.00 -1.23
N THR A 23 19.61 -14.91 -0.51
CA THR A 23 19.68 -14.29 0.83
C THR A 23 19.25 -12.82 0.80
N THR A 24 19.69 -12.08 -0.21
CA THR A 24 19.34 -10.66 -0.38
C THR A 24 17.84 -10.49 -0.71
N ILE A 25 17.30 -11.36 -1.57
CA ILE A 25 15.88 -11.35 -1.95
C ILE A 25 15.00 -11.65 -0.74
N ASP A 26 15.34 -12.64 0.08
CA ASP A 26 14.60 -12.96 1.31
C ASP A 26 14.58 -11.77 2.29
N GLN A 27 15.71 -11.07 2.42
CA GLN A 27 15.80 -9.86 3.24
C GLN A 27 14.95 -8.71 2.68
N LEU A 28 14.90 -8.52 1.37
CA LEU A 28 14.03 -7.53 0.73
C LEU A 28 12.55 -7.89 0.87
N LEU A 29 12.19 -9.16 0.77
CA LEU A 29 10.82 -9.63 0.95
C LEU A 29 10.32 -9.33 2.37
N TYR A 30 11.18 -9.53 3.38
CA TYR A 30 10.87 -9.24 4.78
C TYR A 30 10.81 -7.73 5.08
N ARG A 31 11.77 -6.95 4.56
CA ARG A 31 11.84 -5.49 4.80
C ARG A 31 10.79 -4.70 4.03
N SER A 32 10.36 -5.20 2.88
CA SER A 32 9.25 -4.64 2.11
C SER A 32 7.89 -5.03 2.70
N SER A 33 7.83 -5.42 3.98
CA SER A 33 6.58 -5.82 4.63
C SER A 33 5.52 -4.72 4.45
N PRO A 34 4.46 -4.97 3.65
CA PRO A 34 3.43 -3.98 3.34
C PRO A 34 2.68 -3.53 4.59
N LYS A 35 2.75 -4.33 5.67
CA LYS A 35 2.05 -4.11 6.94
C LYS A 35 2.28 -2.74 7.54
N THR A 36 3.49 -2.19 7.43
CA THR A 36 3.75 -0.84 7.95
C THR A 36 3.23 0.24 7.01
N ILE A 37 3.21 0.03 5.70
CA ILE A 37 2.69 1.01 4.73
C ILE A 37 1.17 1.11 4.85
N VAL A 38 0.49 -0.03 4.93
CA VAL A 38 -0.97 -0.09 5.11
C VAL A 38 -1.39 0.58 6.42
N GLY A 39 -0.65 0.39 7.51
CA GLY A 39 -0.94 1.04 8.79
C GLY A 39 -0.87 2.57 8.72
N ARG A 40 0.12 3.11 7.99
CA ARG A 40 0.29 4.55 7.78
C ARG A 40 -0.88 5.15 6.99
N GLU A 41 -1.26 4.49 5.91
CA GLU A 41 -2.38 4.92 5.06
C GLU A 41 -3.70 4.90 5.83
N VAL A 42 -4.00 3.81 6.56
CA VAL A 42 -5.21 3.72 7.37
C VAL A 42 -5.22 4.78 8.48
N ALA A 43 -4.08 5.04 9.13
CA ALA A 43 -3.98 6.09 10.14
C ALA A 43 -4.19 7.49 9.55
N SER A 44 -3.64 7.75 8.37
CA SER A 44 -3.85 9.01 7.64
C SER A 44 -5.33 9.21 7.29
N LEU A 45 -5.99 8.18 6.75
CA LEU A 45 -7.42 8.23 6.46
C LEU A 45 -8.25 8.46 7.72
N LYS A 46 -7.93 7.79 8.84
CA LYS A 46 -8.62 8.02 10.11
C LYS A 46 -8.40 9.43 10.65
N ALA A 47 -7.21 10.00 10.49
CA ALA A 47 -6.87 11.35 10.95
C ALA A 47 -7.75 12.44 10.30
N HIS A 48 -8.33 12.18 9.13
CA HIS A 48 -9.31 13.08 8.53
C HIS A 48 -10.63 13.15 9.31
N PHE A 49 -10.99 12.09 10.04
CA PHE A 49 -12.28 11.99 10.74
C PHE A 49 -12.15 11.96 12.26
N VAL A 50 -10.96 11.69 12.78
CA VAL A 50 -10.67 11.59 14.21
C VAL A 50 -9.39 12.36 14.49
N ASP A 51 -9.40 13.19 15.52
CA ASP A 51 -8.24 13.92 15.97
C ASP A 51 -7.20 12.96 16.57
N VAL A 52 -5.94 13.09 16.13
CA VAL A 52 -4.87 12.13 16.47
C VAL A 52 -4.37 12.33 17.90
N GLU A 53 -4.39 13.57 18.40
CA GLU A 53 -3.90 13.92 19.74
C GLU A 53 -4.93 13.57 20.82
N THR A 54 -6.21 13.85 20.54
CA THR A 54 -7.28 13.74 21.53
C THR A 54 -8.20 12.53 21.34
N GLY A 55 -8.14 11.87 20.19
CA GLY A 55 -9.04 10.77 19.82
C GLY A 55 -10.48 11.21 19.54
N GLN A 56 -10.77 12.51 19.55
CA GLN A 56 -12.14 13.02 19.38
C GLN A 56 -12.57 12.99 17.90
N PRO A 57 -13.84 12.66 17.60
CA PRO A 57 -14.36 12.77 16.24
C PRO A 57 -14.30 14.20 15.71
N ARG A 58 -13.79 14.38 14.49
CA ARG A 58 -13.83 15.64 13.72
C ARG A 58 -15.20 15.81 13.10
N THR A 59 -16.17 16.19 13.92
CA THR A 59 -17.59 16.33 13.56
C THR A 59 -17.81 17.19 12.32
N ASP A 60 -17.02 18.26 12.13
CA ASP A 60 -17.08 19.12 10.95
C ASP A 60 -16.80 18.36 9.63
N ASN A 61 -15.73 17.56 9.59
CA ASN A 61 -15.38 16.76 8.42
C ASN A 61 -16.41 15.65 8.16
N ILE A 62 -16.91 15.02 9.24
CA ILE A 62 -17.97 14.02 9.16
C ILE A 62 -19.24 14.64 8.59
N LEU A 63 -19.67 15.81 9.09
CA LEU A 63 -20.84 16.54 8.62
C LEU A 63 -20.74 16.90 7.13
N LYS A 64 -19.56 17.35 6.66
CA LYS A 64 -19.33 17.65 5.25
C LYS A 64 -19.54 16.43 4.34
N VAL A 65 -18.99 15.28 4.72
CA VAL A 65 -19.15 14.04 3.93
C VAL A 65 -20.61 13.59 3.94
N VAL A 66 -21.26 13.59 5.11
CA VAL A 66 -22.68 13.23 5.23
C VAL A 66 -23.55 14.15 4.37
N GLY A 67 -23.36 15.47 4.47
CA GLY A 67 -24.06 16.45 3.66
C GLY A 67 -23.83 16.24 2.15
N GLY A 68 -22.59 15.94 1.76
CA GLY A 68 -22.24 15.62 0.38
C GLY A 68 -22.97 14.38 -0.15
N VAL A 69 -23.00 13.28 0.62
CA VAL A 69 -23.71 12.06 0.24
C VAL A 69 -25.22 12.30 0.14
N VAL A 70 -25.81 12.96 1.14
CA VAL A 70 -27.25 13.28 1.13
C VAL A 70 -27.58 14.16 -0.09
N GLY A 71 -26.80 15.20 -0.34
CA GLY A 71 -26.97 16.08 -1.51
C GLY A 71 -26.86 15.32 -2.83
N ALA A 72 -25.88 14.42 -2.97
CA ALA A 72 -25.71 13.60 -4.16
C ALA A 72 -26.88 12.64 -4.38
N VAL A 73 -27.38 12.00 -3.32
CA VAL A 73 -28.56 11.11 -3.40
C VAL A 73 -29.79 11.89 -3.83
N VAL A 74 -30.04 13.05 -3.23
CA VAL A 74 -31.16 13.93 -3.60
C VAL A 74 -31.05 14.34 -5.07
N LEU A 75 -29.86 14.77 -5.51
CA LEU A 75 -29.61 15.12 -6.91
C LEU A 75 -29.94 13.96 -7.86
N VAL A 76 -29.44 12.75 -7.56
CA VAL A 76 -29.68 11.55 -8.37
C VAL A 76 -31.18 11.24 -8.45
N VAL A 77 -31.91 11.33 -7.34
CA VAL A 77 -33.37 11.10 -7.31
C VAL A 77 -34.12 12.13 -8.14
N VAL A 78 -33.76 13.41 -8.03
CA VAL A 78 -34.39 14.49 -8.80
C VAL A 78 -34.14 14.30 -10.30
N VAL A 79 -32.90 14.00 -10.70
CA VAL A 79 -32.55 13.72 -12.09
C VAL A 79 -33.32 12.51 -12.62
N ARG A 80 -33.37 11.41 -11.85
CA ARG A 80 -34.15 10.23 -12.22
C ARG A 80 -35.65 10.51 -12.37
N LYS A 81 -36.20 11.41 -11.56
CA LYS A 81 -37.60 11.84 -11.66
C LYS A 81 -37.86 12.74 -12.87
N ALA A 82 -36.90 13.57 -13.25
CA ALA A 82 -37.04 14.50 -14.38
C ALA A 82 -36.87 13.82 -15.76
N LEU A 83 -36.11 12.71 -15.82
CA LEU A 83 -35.85 11.94 -17.04
C LEU A 83 -36.88 10.83 -17.30
N LYS A 84 -37.91 10.71 -16.45
CA LYS A 84 -38.91 9.65 -16.47
C LYS A 84 -40.30 10.25 -16.64
#